data_AF-A0A2P5EJ05-F1
#
_entry.id   AF-A0A2P5EJ05-F1
#
_cell.length_a   1.000
_cell.length_b   1.000
_cell.length_c   1.000
_cell.angle_alpha   90.00
_cell.angle_beta   90.00
_cell.angle_gamma   90.00
#
_symmetry.space_group_name_H-M   'P 1'
#
loop_
_entity.id
_entity.type
_entity.pdbx_description
1 polymer ?
#
loop_
_entity_poly.entity_id
_entity_poly.type
_entity_poly.pdbx_seq_one_letter_code
_entity_poly.pdbx_strand_id
1 'polypeptide(L)'
;MTPNKHWFEEFKQIDNGQVLLGNNKGCKVVGIGTVRIKMHDGVERVLENVRYLPELKRNLISLGTLDSKGYSYKAEGGHLRVSRGCLAVIKGVKENGLYVLQGNTVNGVAATTSDDSIQKAQLWH
;
A
#
# COMPACT_ATOMS: atom_id res chain seq x y z
N MET A 1 -1.01 4.11 3.06
CA MET A 1 -2.13 5.07 2.96
C MET A 1 -2.86 4.80 1.65
N THR A 2 -4.18 4.95 1.61
CA THR A 2 -4.99 4.60 0.44
C THR A 2 -6.24 5.48 0.33
N PRO A 3 -6.69 5.82 -0.89
CA PRO A 3 -8.03 6.37 -1.13
C PRO A 3 -9.12 5.30 -1.31
N ASN A 4 -8.78 4.01 -1.23
CA ASN A 4 -9.71 2.92 -1.50
C ASN A 4 -10.33 2.39 -0.20
N LYS A 5 -11.51 2.90 0.16
CA LYS A 5 -12.21 2.47 1.39
C LYS A 5 -12.60 0.99 1.39
N HIS A 6 -12.94 0.43 0.22
CA HIS A 6 -13.39 -0.96 0.09
C HIS A 6 -12.29 -2.01 0.25
N TRP A 7 -11.02 -1.60 0.41
CA TRP A 7 -9.88 -2.48 0.66
C TRP A 7 -9.67 -2.83 2.12
N PHE A 8 -10.36 -2.13 3.03
CA PHE A 8 -10.17 -2.32 4.45
C PHE A 8 -10.94 -3.54 4.97
N GLU A 9 -10.26 -4.41 5.72
CA GLU A 9 -10.89 -5.52 6.44
C GLU A 9 -11.43 -5.02 7.79
N GLU A 10 -10.56 -4.34 8.54
CA GLU A 10 -10.93 -3.58 9.73
C GLU A 10 -10.83 -2.10 9.42
N PHE A 11 -11.80 -1.31 9.85
CA PHE A 11 -11.81 0.13 9.62
C PHE A 11 -12.38 0.87 10.83
N LYS A 12 -11.55 1.74 11.41
CA LYS A 12 -11.95 2.66 12.48
C LYS A 12 -11.93 4.08 11.93
N GLN A 13 -13.09 4.74 11.99
CA GLN A 13 -13.14 6.19 11.77
C GLN A 13 -12.38 6.91 12.88
N ILE A 14 -11.69 7.97 12.50
CA ILE A 14 -10.98 8.84 13.45
C ILE A 14 -11.41 10.28 13.23
N ASP A 15 -11.47 11.02 14.32
CA ASP A 15 -11.72 12.45 14.28
C ASP A 15 -10.40 13.22 14.16
N ASN A 16 -10.42 14.31 13.40
CA ASN A 16 -9.32 15.28 13.27
C ASN A 16 -7.95 14.71 12.85
N GLY A 17 -7.92 13.56 12.17
CA GLY A 17 -6.68 13.02 11.62
C GLY A 17 -6.15 13.85 10.43
N GLN A 18 -4.85 14.15 10.42
CA GLN A 18 -4.20 14.87 9.33
C GLN A 18 -2.79 14.32 9.07
N VAL A 19 -2.35 14.41 7.81
CA VAL A 19 -0.96 14.18 7.39
C VAL A 19 -0.50 15.26 6.45
N LEU A 20 0.80 15.54 6.42
CA LEU A 20 1.41 16.38 5.40
C LEU A 20 1.86 15.51 4.22
N LEU A 21 1.54 15.95 3.01
CA LEU A 21 2.01 15.34 1.78
C LEU A 21 3.40 15.89 1.39
N GLY A 22 4.02 15.33 0.35
CA GLY A 22 5.35 15.77 -0.09
C GLY A 22 5.45 17.24 -0.52
N ASN A 23 4.31 17.88 -0.81
CA ASN A 23 4.22 19.32 -1.09
C ASN A 23 3.85 20.16 0.15
N ASN A 24 3.99 19.58 1.34
CA ASN A 24 3.66 20.19 2.63
C ASN A 24 2.18 20.59 2.82
N LYS A 25 1.28 20.18 1.91
CA LYS A 25 -0.16 20.39 2.11
C LYS A 25 -0.70 19.35 3.06
N GLY A 26 -1.52 19.81 4.02
CA GLY A 26 -2.29 18.94 4.89
C GLY A 26 -3.37 18.18 4.11
N CYS A 27 -3.53 16.90 4.40
CA CYS A 27 -4.56 16.04 3.84
C CYS A 27 -5.26 15.29 4.99
N LYS A 28 -6.59 15.26 4.95
CA LYS A 28 -7.41 14.70 6.02
C LYS A 28 -7.34 13.17 6.01
N VAL A 29 -7.06 12.60 7.18
CA VAL A 29 -7.20 11.17 7.45
C VAL A 29 -8.58 10.93 8.05
N VAL A 30 -9.40 10.15 7.35
CA VAL A 30 -10.80 9.88 7.74
C VAL A 30 -10.91 8.61 8.58
N GLY A 31 -9.96 7.69 8.45
CA GLY A 31 -9.95 6.46 9.23
C GLY A 31 -8.62 5.73 9.12
N ILE A 32 -8.47 4.73 9.97
CA ILE A 32 -7.31 3.84 10.03
C ILE A 32 -7.82 2.41 10.07
N GLY A 33 -7.11 1.50 9.41
CA GLY A 33 -7.50 0.11 9.40
C GLY A 33 -6.42 -0.83 8.87
N THR A 34 -6.85 -2.04 8.54
CA THR A 34 -6.00 -3.09 7.98
C THR A 34 -6.35 -3.35 6.52
N VAL A 35 -5.35 -3.62 5.68
CA VAL A 35 -5.53 -3.96 4.26
C VAL A 35 -4.73 -5.21 3.94
N ARG A 36 -5.37 -6.20 3.31
CA ARG A 36 -4.72 -7.42 2.85
C ARG A 36 -4.18 -7.30 1.44
N ILE A 37 -2.94 -7.70 1.24
CA ILE A 37 -2.26 -7.65 -0.04
C ILE A 37 -1.63 -9.01 -0.34
N LYS A 38 -1.92 -9.56 -1.51
CA LYS A 38 -1.24 -10.72 -2.07
C LYS A 38 0.01 -10.27 -2.83
N MET A 39 1.16 -10.77 -2.41
CA MET A 39 2.46 -10.34 -2.92
C MET A 39 2.91 -11.21 -4.11
N HIS A 40 3.98 -10.80 -4.79
CA HIS A 40 4.55 -11.51 -5.95
C HIS A 40 4.89 -13.00 -5.71
N ASP A 41 5.12 -13.39 -4.46
CA ASP A 41 5.40 -14.77 -4.02
C ASP A 41 4.11 -15.57 -3.72
N GLY A 42 2.94 -14.98 -3.96
CA GLY A 42 1.63 -15.55 -3.65
C GLY A 42 1.24 -15.43 -2.18
N VAL A 43 2.13 -14.95 -1.30
CA VAL A 43 1.87 -14.81 0.13
C VAL A 43 1.00 -13.58 0.39
N GLU A 44 -0.09 -13.79 1.11
CA GLU A 44 -0.92 -12.69 1.61
C GLU A 44 -0.32 -12.09 2.87
N ARG A 45 -0.22 -10.76 2.88
CA ARG A 45 0.32 -9.98 4.00
C ARG A 45 -0.71 -8.94 4.40
N VAL A 46 -0.92 -8.77 5.70
CA VAL A 46 -1.78 -7.72 6.26
C VAL A 46 -0.94 -6.48 6.52
N LEU A 47 -1.31 -5.36 5.93
CA LEU A 47 -0.79 -4.05 6.27
C LEU A 47 -1.64 -3.46 7.39
N GLU A 48 -1.03 -3.25 8.54
CA GLU A 48 -1.64 -2.58 9.69
C GLU A 48 -1.45 -1.07 9.64
N ASN A 49 -2.31 -0.35 10.36
CA ASN A 49 -2.26 1.11 10.50
C ASN A 49 -2.32 1.85 9.15
N VAL A 50 -3.08 1.31 8.21
CA VAL A 50 -3.28 1.93 6.91
C VAL A 50 -4.24 3.11 7.07
N ARG A 51 -3.77 4.31 6.75
CA ARG A 51 -4.58 5.53 6.78
C ARG A 51 -5.43 5.66 5.52
N TYR A 52 -6.72 5.89 5.69
CA TYR A 52 -7.69 6.20 4.62
C TYR A 52 -7.77 7.72 4.40
N LEU A 53 -7.43 8.14 3.19
CA LEU A 53 -7.45 9.53 2.76
C LEU A 53 -8.19 9.61 1.42
N PRO A 54 -9.47 10.03 1.38
CA PRO A 54 -10.26 10.05 0.14
C PRO A 54 -9.70 11.01 -0.92
N GLU A 55 -8.95 12.04 -0.52
CA GLU A 55 -8.36 13.04 -1.41
C GLU A 55 -7.09 12.53 -2.13
N LEU A 56 -6.52 11.40 -1.71
CA LEU A 56 -5.36 10.82 -2.39
C LEU A 56 -5.76 10.31 -3.78
N LYS A 57 -4.91 10.56 -4.77
CA LYS A 57 -5.11 10.02 -6.12
C LYS A 57 -4.56 8.61 -6.29
N ARG A 58 -3.64 8.19 -5.43
CA ARG A 58 -2.92 6.91 -5.49
C ARG A 58 -2.61 6.38 -4.10
N ASN A 59 -2.41 5.08 -4.00
CA ASN A 59 -1.98 4.44 -2.76
C ASN A 59 -0.49 4.68 -2.52
N LEU A 60 -0.12 4.75 -1.24
CA LEU A 60 1.19 5.21 -0.78
C LEU A 60 1.76 4.27 0.30
N ILE A 61 2.95 3.69 0.09
CA ILE A 61 3.69 2.87 1.08
C ILE A 61 5.00 3.58 1.45
N SER A 62 5.04 4.22 2.62
CA SER A 62 6.22 4.98 3.04
C SER A 62 7.43 4.09 3.32
N LEU A 63 8.54 4.32 2.61
CA LEU A 63 9.83 3.69 2.92
C LEU A 63 10.32 4.04 4.33
N GLY A 64 10.12 5.29 4.79
CA GLY A 64 10.46 5.67 6.17
C GLY A 64 9.63 4.91 7.23
N THR A 65 8.37 4.58 6.92
CA THR A 65 7.57 3.69 7.79
C THR A 65 8.10 2.26 7.79
N LEU A 66 8.53 1.76 6.64
CA LEU A 66 9.15 0.43 6.55
C LEU A 66 10.48 0.38 7.32
N ASP A 67 11.32 1.40 7.16
CA ASP A 67 12.57 1.56 7.90
C ASP A 67 12.34 1.57 9.43
N SER A 68 11.39 2.38 9.89
CA SER A 68 11.00 2.42 11.31
C SER A 68 10.48 1.09 11.85
N LYS A 69 9.99 0.20 10.97
CA LYS A 69 9.53 -1.16 11.30
C LYS A 69 10.63 -2.22 11.15
N GLY A 70 11.88 -1.82 10.87
CA GLY A 70 13.04 -2.71 10.75
C GLY A 70 13.17 -3.42 9.40
N TYR A 71 12.54 -2.88 8.35
CA TYR A 71 12.74 -3.37 7.00
C TYR A 71 13.89 -2.64 6.31
N SER A 72 14.74 -3.38 5.61
CA SER A 72 15.73 -2.80 4.70
C SER A 72 15.15 -2.70 3.29
N TYR A 73 15.64 -1.75 2.49
CA TYR A 73 15.27 -1.62 1.09
C TYR A 73 16.48 -1.32 0.21
N LYS A 74 16.50 -1.92 -0.98
CA LYS A 74 17.48 -1.65 -2.03
C LYS A 74 16.74 -1.36 -3.32
N ALA A 75 17.15 -0.28 -4.00
CA ALA A 75 16.60 0.13 -5.28
C ALA A 75 17.74 0.25 -6.31
N GLU A 76 17.78 -0.61 -7.30
CA GLU A 76 18.85 -0.68 -8.30
C GLU A 76 18.30 -1.22 -9.62
N GLY A 77 18.78 -0.69 -10.76
CA GLY A 77 18.38 -1.19 -12.09
C GLY A 77 16.89 -1.10 -12.38
N GLY A 78 16.15 -0.21 -11.71
CA GLY A 78 14.70 -0.09 -11.84
C GLY A 78 13.90 -1.09 -10.99
N HIS A 79 14.54 -1.85 -10.10
CA HIS A 79 13.87 -2.77 -9.18
C HIS A 79 14.01 -2.30 -7.74
N LEU A 80 12.89 -2.27 -7.01
CA LEU A 80 12.85 -2.09 -5.56
C LEU A 80 12.68 -3.45 -4.89
N ARG A 81 13.50 -3.74 -3.89
CA ARG A 81 13.37 -4.90 -3.00
C ARG A 81 13.34 -4.41 -1.56
N VAL A 82 12.25 -4.69 -0.85
CA VAL A 82 12.16 -4.50 0.60
C VAL A 82 12.30 -5.86 1.27
N SER A 83 13.15 -5.95 2.29
CA SER A 83 13.49 -7.20 2.97
C SER A 83 13.39 -7.06 4.49
N ARG A 84 13.12 -8.17 5.17
CA ARG A 84 13.30 -8.32 6.62
C ARG A 84 14.34 -9.41 6.84
N GLY A 85 15.54 -9.02 7.24
CA GLY A 85 16.71 -9.90 7.15
C GLY A 85 16.98 -10.31 5.70
N CYS A 86 17.20 -11.60 5.46
CA CYS A 86 17.46 -12.14 4.12
C CYS A 86 16.20 -12.30 3.24
N LEU A 87 15.00 -12.23 3.83
CA LEU A 87 13.74 -12.48 3.14
C LEU A 87 13.24 -11.23 2.43
N ALA A 88 13.05 -11.31 1.10
CA ALA A 88 12.28 -10.30 0.36
C ALA A 88 10.80 -10.41 0.70
N VAL A 89 10.21 -9.32 1.15
CA VAL A 89 8.78 -9.25 1.52
C VAL A 89 7.95 -8.43 0.53
N ILE A 90 8.58 -7.46 -0.13
CA ILE A 90 7.95 -6.57 -1.10
C ILE A 90 8.92 -6.40 -2.26
N LYS A 91 8.41 -6.49 -3.49
CA LYS A 91 9.13 -6.11 -4.69
C LYS A 91 8.37 -5.04 -5.44
N GLY A 92 9.09 -4.17 -6.13
CA GLY A 92 8.50 -3.17 -7.00
C GLY A 92 9.32 -2.97 -8.27
N VAL A 93 8.66 -2.47 -9.31
CA VAL A 93 9.29 -2.12 -10.59
C VAL A 93 9.11 -0.63 -10.83
N LYS A 94 10.16 0.02 -11.32
CA LYS A 94 10.12 1.44 -11.63
C LYS A 94 9.33 1.67 -12.91
N GLU A 95 8.25 2.42 -12.79
CA GLU A 95 7.44 2.92 -13.91
C GLU A 95 7.28 4.43 -13.73
N ASN A 96 7.45 5.24 -14.77
CA ASN A 96 7.25 6.70 -14.73
C ASN A 96 7.86 7.42 -13.50
N GLY A 97 9.07 7.01 -13.09
CA GLY A 97 9.81 7.65 -12.01
C GLY A 97 9.54 7.12 -10.59
N LEU A 98 8.65 6.15 -10.40
CA LEU A 98 8.26 5.65 -9.08
C LEU A 98 8.20 4.12 -9.07
N TYR A 99 8.24 3.50 -7.89
CA TYR A 99 8.18 2.04 -7.77
C TYR A 99 6.74 1.57 -7.57
N VAL A 100 6.30 0.70 -8.47
CA VAL A 100 4.98 0.06 -8.44
C VAL A 100 5.10 -1.30 -7.79
N LEU A 101 4.28 -1.55 -6.76
CA LEU A 101 4.26 -2.83 -6.06
C LEU A 101 3.97 -3.99 -7.03
N GLN A 102 4.76 -5.05 -6.94
CA GLN A 102 4.44 -6.34 -7.54
C GLN A 102 3.55 -7.15 -6.58
N GLY A 103 2.25 -6.92 -6.68
CA GLY A 103 1.24 -7.56 -5.84
C GLY A 103 -0.14 -6.92 -6.06
N ASN A 104 -1.17 -7.57 -5.52
CA ASN A 104 -2.56 -7.16 -5.69
C ASN A 104 -3.24 -7.05 -4.32
N THR A 105 -4.14 -6.08 -4.16
CA THR A 105 -5.01 -6.02 -2.98
C THR A 105 -6.03 -7.17 -3.05
N VAL A 106 -6.32 -7.79 -1.90
CA VAL A 106 -7.38 -8.79 -1.78
C VAL A 106 -8.64 -8.07 -1.30
N ASN A 107 -9.71 -8.10 -2.09
CA ASN A 107 -10.97 -7.45 -1.71
C ASN A 107 -11.66 -8.24 -0.59
N GLY A 108 -12.16 -7.54 0.44
CA GLY A 108 -12.87 -8.12 1.58
C GLY A 108 -14.35 -8.48 1.32
N VAL A 109 -14.78 -8.59 0.07
CA VAL A 109 -16.18 -8.93 -0.28
C VAL A 109 -16.19 -10.26 -1.02
N ALA A 110 -16.97 -11.21 -0.51
CA ALA A 110 -17.12 -12.56 -1.02
C ALA A 110 -17.25 -12.60 -2.55
N ALA A 111 -16.52 -13.53 -3.16
CA ALA A 111 -16.45 -13.75 -4.60
C ALA A 111 -17.84 -13.82 -5.25
N THR A 112 -18.12 -12.88 -6.14
CA THR A 112 -19.02 -13.10 -7.28
C THR A 112 -18.15 -13.16 -8.52
N THR A 113 -18.27 -14.27 -9.23
CA THR A 113 -17.52 -14.64 -10.43
C THR A 113 -17.64 -13.62 -11.57
N SER A 114 -16.61 -13.66 -12.43
CA SER A 114 -16.46 -13.07 -13.78
C SER A 114 -16.34 -11.55 -13.89
N ASP A 115 -15.11 -11.04 -14.06
CA ASP A 115 -14.49 -10.78 -15.37
C ASP A 115 -12.98 -10.53 -15.16
N ASP A 116 -12.13 -10.99 -16.08
CA ASP A 116 -10.67 -11.01 -15.99
C ASP A 116 -10.04 -9.63 -16.25
N SER A 117 -10.74 -8.56 -15.84
CA SER A 117 -10.22 -7.20 -15.89
C SER A 117 -9.29 -7.00 -14.70
N ILE A 118 -8.01 -7.31 -14.94
CA ILE A 118 -6.86 -7.06 -14.05
C ILE A 118 -7.01 -5.69 -13.39
N GLN A 119 -7.53 -5.64 -12.17
CA GLN A 119 -7.37 -4.49 -11.28
C GLN A 119 -5.92 -4.48 -10.82
N LYS A 120 -5.04 -3.98 -11.69
CA LYS A 120 -3.70 -3.55 -11.31
C LYS A 120 -3.89 -2.55 -10.19
N ALA A 121 -3.61 -2.98 -8.97
CA ALA A 121 -3.54 -2.09 -7.84
C ALA A 121 -2.46 -1.06 -8.16
N GLN A 122 -2.86 0.15 -8.55
CA GLN A 122 -1.94 1.27 -8.73
C GLN A 122 -1.44 1.69 -7.34
N LEU A 123 -0.47 0.95 -6.83
CA LEU A 123 0.26 1.18 -5.59
C LEU A 123 1.59 1.82 -5.98
N TRP A 124 1.78 3.09 -5.64
CA TRP A 124 2.95 3.87 -6.02
C TRP A 124 3.59 4.45 -4.77
N HIS A 125 4.80 4.02 -4.42
CA HIS A 125 5.82 4.73 -3.64
C HIS A 125 7.19 4.24 -4.10
#